data_AF-A0A932EJH9-F1
#
_entry.id   AF-A0A932EJH9-F1
#
_cell.length_a   1.000
_cell.length_b   1.000
_cell.length_c   1.000
_cell.angle_alpha   90.00
_cell.angle_beta   90.00
_cell.angle_gamma   90.00
#
_symmetry.space_group_name_H-M   'P 1'
#
loop_
_entity.id
_entity.type
_entity.pdbx_description
1 polymer ?
#
loop_
_entity_poly.entity_id
_entity_poly.type
_entity_poly.pdbx_seq_one_letter_code
_entity_poly.pdbx_strand_id
1 'polypeptide(L)'
;AGDLVNRGVAKRIEQVQVKAVRVRSAITCRAKHGLCQLCYGYDLGHNDLVRTGEAVGIVAAQAIGEPGTQLTMRTFHIGGAAGLGDITQGLPRVEEIFEVRPPRGKAVISEFSGTVEEIIEQGNQRLVTVRAEQGSQTYTLPPRTPAWVAPGDLVGAGTQLCEGHVDLKDLMRVAGPAAVQRYIIREVQRIYTTEGAAINDKHIEIIVRQMFSRVRILDAGETHLTSGEVVEKLRLDLENEEVEAKGQQPATMSPVLLGITKVSLTTDSFLSAASFQETARVLISAAIEGREDKLRGLKENVIIGRLIPAGTGFRVTRGTLATTAGSPKPVESRKVRVAA
;
A
#
# COMPACT_ATOMS: atom_id res chain seq x y z
N ALA A 1 0.23 9.48 25.02
CA ALA A 1 0.66 8.64 23.86
C ALA A 1 -0.58 7.93 23.33
N GLY A 2 -0.88 8.08 22.04
CA GLY A 2 -2.19 7.67 21.50
C GLY A 2 -3.23 8.79 21.45
N ASP A 3 -2.84 10.02 21.79
CA ASP A 3 -3.69 11.20 21.77
C ASP A 3 -3.90 11.70 20.34
N LEU A 4 -5.10 12.23 20.08
CA LEU A 4 -5.45 12.80 18.79
C LEU A 4 -4.69 14.12 18.58
N VAL A 5 -3.94 14.20 17.48
CA VAL A 5 -3.22 15.43 17.11
C VAL A 5 -4.21 16.41 16.50
N ASN A 6 -4.80 17.25 17.36
CA ASN A 6 -5.63 18.38 16.94
C ASN A 6 -4.77 19.61 16.59
N ARG A 7 -5.38 20.67 16.06
CA ARG A 7 -4.68 21.92 15.68
C ARG A 7 -3.85 22.52 16.82
N GLY A 8 -4.33 22.43 18.07
CA GLY A 8 -3.61 22.95 19.23
C GLY A 8 -2.38 22.12 19.59
N VAL A 9 -2.47 20.79 19.50
CA VAL A 9 -1.33 19.87 19.65
C VAL A 9 -0.33 20.07 18.52
N ALA A 10 -0.79 20.23 17.28
CA ALA A 10 0.07 20.47 16.11
C ALA A 10 0.93 21.73 16.30
N LYS A 11 0.34 22.87 16.71
CA LYS A 11 1.08 24.10 17.01
C LYS A 11 2.14 23.91 18.09
N ARG A 12 1.87 23.11 19.12
CA ARG A 12 2.85 22.80 20.16
C ARG A 12 4.00 21.94 19.60
N ILE A 13 3.72 21.00 18.71
CA ILE A 13 4.75 20.20 18.04
C ILE A 13 5.64 21.08 17.17
N GLU A 14 5.05 22.02 16.43
CA GLU A 14 5.79 23.01 15.62
C GLU A 14 6.71 23.88 16.48
N GLN A 15 6.21 24.38 17.61
CA GLN A 15 7.00 25.18 18.56
C GLN A 15 8.20 24.43 19.13
N VAL A 16 8.07 23.12 19.36
CA VAL A 16 9.14 22.29 19.93
C VAL A 16 10.16 21.85 18.87
N GLN A 17 9.93 22.15 17.57
CA GLN A 17 10.84 21.86 16.46
C GLN A 17 11.31 20.41 16.40
N VAL A 18 10.39 19.46 16.66
CA VAL A 18 10.72 18.03 16.64
C VAL A 18 10.97 17.57 15.20
N LYS A 19 12.10 16.92 14.93
CA LYS A 19 12.47 16.44 13.57
C LYS A 19 11.52 15.38 13.00
N ALA A 20 10.94 14.54 13.86
CA ALA A 20 10.01 13.50 13.42
C ALA A 20 9.08 13.04 14.55
N VAL A 21 7.83 12.74 14.18
CA VAL A 21 6.81 12.20 15.10
C VAL A 21 6.40 10.81 14.65
N ARG A 22 6.17 9.91 15.62
CA ARG A 22 5.63 8.57 15.37
C ARG A 22 4.10 8.64 15.39
N VAL A 23 3.48 8.27 14.26
CA VAL A 23 2.02 8.27 14.11
C VAL A 23 1.49 6.87 13.86
N ARG A 24 0.22 6.65 14.20
CA ARG A 24 -0.52 5.45 13.76
C ARG A 24 -0.89 5.61 12.29
N SER A 25 -0.99 4.48 11.60
CA SER A 25 -1.28 4.43 10.16
C SER A 25 -2.35 3.37 9.87
N ALA A 26 -3.12 3.59 8.81
CA ALA A 26 -4.09 2.62 8.31
C ALA A 26 -3.42 1.30 7.89
N ILE A 27 -2.19 1.36 7.38
CA ILE A 27 -1.41 0.17 6.96
C ILE A 27 -1.11 -0.74 8.15
N THR A 28 -0.73 -0.16 9.28
CA THR A 28 -0.33 -0.90 10.50
C THR A 28 -1.50 -1.37 11.37
N CYS A 29 -2.74 -1.05 10.99
CA CYS A 29 -3.91 -1.35 11.81
C CYS A 29 -4.23 -2.87 11.81
N ARG A 30 -4.38 -3.44 13.01
CA ARG A 30 -4.67 -4.86 13.24
C ARG A 30 -6.16 -5.17 13.41
N ALA A 31 -7.05 -4.23 13.07
CA ALA A 31 -8.48 -4.50 13.10
C ALA A 31 -8.79 -5.63 12.12
N LYS A 32 -9.49 -6.68 12.60
CA LYS A 32 -9.87 -7.86 11.81
C LYS A 32 -10.72 -7.45 10.61
N HIS A 33 -11.75 -6.65 10.84
CA HIS A 33 -12.58 -6.07 9.79
C HIS A 33 -12.45 -4.55 9.81
N GLY A 34 -12.15 -3.96 8.64
CA GLY A 34 -12.05 -2.51 8.48
C GLY A 34 -10.82 -1.89 9.17
N LEU A 35 -11.03 -0.74 9.79
CA LEU A 35 -10.00 0.07 10.45
C LEU A 35 -10.51 0.54 11.82
N CYS A 36 -9.61 0.62 12.80
CA CYS A 36 -9.95 1.25 14.09
C CYS A 36 -9.89 2.77 13.99
N GLN A 37 -10.72 3.45 14.80
CA GLN A 37 -10.81 4.92 14.84
C GLN A 37 -9.44 5.57 15.09
N LEU A 38 -8.61 4.98 15.95
CA LEU A 38 -7.31 5.55 16.31
C LEU A 38 -6.24 5.42 15.20
N CYS A 39 -6.35 4.42 14.32
CA CYS A 39 -5.42 4.29 13.18
C CYS A 39 -5.81 5.17 11.99
N TYR A 40 -7.10 5.48 11.83
CA TYR A 40 -7.59 6.42 10.82
C TYR A 40 -7.50 7.88 11.29
N GLY A 41 -7.82 8.11 12.56
CA GLY A 41 -7.81 9.41 13.22
C GLY A 41 -8.98 10.29 12.79
N TYR A 42 -8.65 11.52 12.38
CA TYR A 42 -9.61 12.55 12.03
C TYR A 42 -10.36 12.25 10.73
N ASP A 43 -11.66 12.50 10.71
CA ASP A 43 -12.40 12.72 9.48
C ASP A 43 -12.11 14.13 8.97
N LEU A 44 -11.63 14.21 7.72
CA LEU A 44 -11.24 15.47 7.09
C LEU A 44 -12.44 16.30 6.63
N GLY A 45 -13.61 15.67 6.44
CA GLY A 45 -14.84 16.38 6.07
C GLY A 45 -15.47 17.09 7.28
N HIS A 46 -15.69 16.35 8.37
CA HIS A 46 -16.34 16.88 9.56
C HIS A 46 -15.41 17.58 10.55
N ASN A 47 -14.09 17.45 10.35
CA ASN A 47 -13.10 17.93 11.30
C ASN A 47 -13.36 17.44 12.74
N ASP A 48 -13.61 16.13 12.89
CA ASP A 48 -13.71 15.46 14.20
C ASP A 48 -13.12 14.05 14.10
N LEU A 49 -13.01 13.33 15.22
CA LEU A 49 -12.67 11.91 15.21
C LEU A 49 -13.67 11.13 14.37
N VAL A 50 -13.18 10.23 13.51
CA VAL A 50 -14.04 9.43 12.63
C VAL A 50 -15.07 8.61 13.42
N ARG A 51 -16.31 8.60 12.96
CA ARG A 51 -17.39 7.83 13.59
C ARG A 51 -17.22 6.33 13.31
N THR A 52 -17.63 5.49 14.26
CA THR A 52 -17.72 4.05 14.02
C THR A 52 -18.76 3.76 12.94
N GLY A 53 -18.41 2.91 11.98
CA GLY A 53 -19.26 2.58 10.83
C GLY A 53 -19.04 3.46 9.60
N GLU A 54 -18.14 4.44 9.66
CA GLU A 54 -17.82 5.29 8.50
C GLU A 54 -17.17 4.48 7.36
N ALA A 55 -17.62 4.69 6.12
CA ALA A 55 -17.16 3.98 4.94
C ALA A 55 -15.84 4.57 4.40
N VAL A 56 -14.80 4.62 5.23
CA VAL A 56 -13.52 5.28 4.95
C VAL A 56 -12.80 4.79 3.69
N GLY A 57 -13.06 3.54 3.27
CA GLY A 57 -12.55 3.00 2.01
C GLY A 57 -13.17 3.67 0.78
N ILE A 58 -14.47 3.97 0.81
CA ILE A 58 -15.17 4.68 -0.27
C ILE A 58 -14.70 6.14 -0.31
N VAL A 59 -14.60 6.79 0.86
CA VAL A 59 -14.08 8.17 0.96
C VAL A 59 -12.67 8.25 0.39
N ALA A 60 -11.79 7.29 0.72
CA ALA A 60 -10.43 7.25 0.18
C ALA A 60 -10.41 7.03 -1.34
N ALA A 61 -11.24 6.13 -1.85
CA ALA A 61 -11.34 5.88 -3.29
C ALA A 61 -11.82 7.13 -4.05
N GLN A 62 -12.82 7.85 -3.53
CA GLN A 62 -13.32 9.09 -4.12
C GLN A 62 -12.29 10.21 -4.05
N ALA A 63 -11.63 10.39 -2.90
CA ALA A 63 -10.60 11.42 -2.71
C ALA A 63 -9.40 11.27 -3.66
N ILE A 64 -9.16 10.05 -4.18
CA ILE A 64 -8.12 9.76 -5.18
C ILE A 64 -8.69 9.84 -6.60
N GLY A 65 -9.87 9.27 -6.81
CA GLY A 65 -10.51 9.14 -8.11
C GLY A 65 -11.00 10.47 -8.71
N GLU A 66 -11.65 11.32 -7.91
CA GLU A 66 -12.19 12.60 -8.39
C GLU A 66 -11.09 13.54 -8.91
N PRO A 67 -9.99 13.80 -8.16
CA PRO A 67 -8.90 14.58 -8.73
C PRO A 67 -8.27 13.86 -9.93
N GLY A 68 -8.19 12.52 -9.89
CA GLY A 68 -7.63 11.72 -10.98
C GLY A 68 -8.34 11.94 -12.33
N THR A 69 -9.68 12.00 -12.35
CA THR A 69 -10.42 12.30 -13.60
C THR A 69 -10.13 13.71 -14.11
N GLN A 70 -9.94 14.68 -13.22
CA GLN A 70 -9.53 16.04 -13.58
C GLN A 70 -8.11 16.09 -14.15
N LEU A 71 -7.18 15.29 -13.62
CA LEU A 71 -5.81 15.19 -14.14
C LEU A 71 -5.79 14.77 -15.59
N THR A 72 -6.56 13.74 -15.92
CA THR A 72 -6.66 13.22 -17.29
C THR A 72 -7.06 14.30 -18.28
N MET A 73 -8.03 15.16 -17.93
CA MET A 73 -8.45 16.25 -18.81
C MET A 73 -7.35 17.31 -19.01
N ARG A 74 -6.55 17.62 -17.98
CA ARG A 74 -5.46 18.60 -18.09
C ARG A 74 -4.27 18.09 -18.90
N THR A 75 -3.88 16.82 -18.71
CA THR A 75 -2.75 16.22 -19.42
C THR A 75 -2.96 16.19 -20.94
N PHE A 76 -4.18 15.92 -21.41
CA PHE A 76 -4.51 15.92 -22.84
C PHE A 76 -4.40 17.29 -23.52
N HIS A 77 -4.57 18.39 -22.78
CA HIS A 77 -4.51 19.73 -23.36
C HIS A 77 -3.09 20.31 -23.43
N ILE A 78 -2.19 19.83 -22.57
CA ILE A 78 -0.78 20.25 -22.54
C ILE A 78 0.08 19.37 -23.48
N GLY A 79 -0.30 18.10 -23.69
CA GLY A 79 0.46 17.12 -24.49
C GLY A 79 0.60 17.42 -25.99
N GLY A 80 0.00 18.49 -26.51
CA GLY A 80 0.18 18.95 -27.89
C GLY A 80 1.36 19.89 -28.12
N ALA A 81 1.94 20.46 -27.06
CA ALA A 81 3.11 21.33 -27.15
C ALA A 81 4.38 20.51 -26.95
N ALA A 82 5.15 20.31 -28.03
CA ALA A 82 6.42 19.61 -27.99
C ALA A 82 7.42 20.35 -27.07
N GLY A 83 7.55 19.85 -25.84
CA GLY A 83 8.57 20.27 -24.90
C GLY A 83 7.99 20.82 -23.61
N LEU A 84 7.76 19.94 -22.63
CA LEU A 84 7.83 20.19 -21.18
C LEU A 84 7.51 18.86 -20.45
N GLY A 85 8.55 18.05 -20.23
CA GLY A 85 8.49 16.88 -19.35
C GLY A 85 7.92 15.60 -19.96
N ASP A 86 8.38 14.47 -19.43
CA ASP A 86 7.90 13.12 -19.76
C ASP A 86 6.40 13.01 -19.42
N ILE A 87 5.55 12.74 -20.42
CA ILE A 87 4.08 12.62 -20.31
C ILE A 87 3.66 11.55 -19.27
N THR A 88 4.59 10.69 -18.86
CA THR A 88 4.41 9.73 -17.77
C THR A 88 4.20 10.36 -16.40
N GLN A 89 4.38 11.67 -16.18
CA GLN A 89 4.23 12.28 -14.83
C GLN A 89 2.77 12.40 -14.31
N GLY A 90 1.76 12.07 -15.11
CA GLY A 90 0.34 12.23 -14.73
C GLY A 90 -0.36 10.97 -14.18
N LEU A 91 -1.66 10.86 -14.44
CA LEU A 91 -2.48 9.71 -14.02
C LEU A 91 -1.97 8.33 -14.51
N PRO A 92 -1.39 8.17 -15.73
CA PRO A 92 -0.89 6.87 -16.18
C PRO A 92 0.12 6.24 -15.20
N ARG A 93 0.94 7.08 -14.54
CA ARG A 93 1.90 6.60 -13.54
C ARG A 93 1.23 6.14 -12.25
N VAL A 94 0.19 6.85 -11.81
CA VAL A 94 -0.63 6.42 -10.67
C VAL A 94 -1.27 5.05 -10.97
N GLU A 95 -1.77 4.87 -12.18
CA GLU A 95 -2.35 3.61 -12.66
C GLU A 95 -1.30 2.49 -12.76
N GLU A 96 -0.07 2.79 -13.22
CA GLU A 96 1.04 1.84 -13.20
C GLU A 96 1.36 1.37 -11.78
N ILE A 97 1.41 2.30 -10.82
CA ILE A 97 1.72 2.01 -9.42
C ILE A 97 0.63 1.15 -8.79
N PHE A 98 -0.65 1.54 -8.92
CA PHE A 98 -1.76 0.80 -8.31
C PHE A 98 -2.03 -0.55 -8.97
N GLU A 99 -1.62 -0.75 -10.22
CA GLU A 99 -1.67 -2.07 -10.87
C GLU A 99 -0.36 -2.86 -10.77
N VAL A 100 0.65 -2.34 -10.08
CA VAL A 100 1.98 -2.99 -9.91
C VAL A 100 2.57 -3.37 -11.28
N ARG A 101 2.39 -2.48 -12.26
CA ARG A 101 2.95 -2.61 -13.60
C ARG A 101 4.40 -2.13 -13.62
N PRO A 102 5.25 -2.74 -14.45
CA PRO A 102 6.62 -2.29 -14.60
C PRO A 102 6.63 -0.87 -15.17
N PRO A 103 7.40 0.06 -14.57
CA PRO A 103 7.47 1.44 -15.04
C PRO A 103 8.09 1.56 -16.43
N ARG A 104 7.64 2.57 -17.18
CA ARG A 104 8.43 3.14 -18.29
C ARG A 104 9.64 3.88 -17.70
N GLY A 105 10.81 3.77 -18.30
CA GLY A 105 12.03 4.40 -17.74
C GLY A 105 12.43 3.83 -16.38
N LYS A 106 12.56 2.50 -16.30
CA LYS A 106 12.93 1.78 -15.08
C LYS A 106 14.29 2.25 -14.56
N ALA A 107 14.30 2.75 -13.32
CA ALA A 107 15.52 3.10 -12.63
C ALA A 107 16.18 1.85 -12.02
N VAL A 108 17.51 1.88 -11.97
CA VAL A 108 18.30 0.83 -11.33
C VAL A 108 18.39 1.13 -9.84
N ILE A 109 18.18 0.10 -9.02
CA ILE A 109 18.29 0.18 -7.55
C ILE A 109 19.46 -0.67 -7.07
N SER A 110 20.08 -0.26 -5.97
CA SER A 110 21.11 -1.07 -5.28
C SER A 110 20.47 -2.27 -4.60
N GLU A 111 21.02 -3.48 -4.78
CA GLU A 111 20.54 -4.70 -4.13
C GLU A 111 21.03 -4.83 -2.68
N PHE A 112 22.09 -4.10 -2.29
CA PHE A 112 22.65 -4.15 -0.95
C PHE A 112 23.08 -2.77 -0.47
N SER A 113 23.33 -2.68 0.84
CA SER A 113 23.85 -1.49 1.49
C SER A 113 25.36 -1.42 1.36
N GLY A 114 25.90 -0.24 1.04
CA GLY A 114 27.33 -0.05 0.81
C GLY A 114 27.67 1.39 0.48
N THR A 115 28.91 1.60 0.04
CA THR A 115 29.42 2.91 -0.39
C THR A 115 29.65 2.87 -1.89
N VAL A 116 29.27 3.93 -2.59
CA VAL A 116 29.58 4.10 -4.02
C VAL A 116 31.08 4.33 -4.18
N GLU A 117 31.76 3.43 -4.88
CA GLU A 117 33.21 3.53 -5.09
C GLU A 117 33.57 4.44 -6.25
N GLU A 118 32.98 4.12 -7.40
CA GLU A 118 33.31 4.76 -8.66
C GLU A 118 32.11 4.71 -9.61
N ILE A 119 32.08 5.70 -10.50
CA ILE A 119 31.12 5.80 -11.59
C ILE A 119 31.93 5.89 -12.87
N ILE A 120 31.96 4.81 -13.64
CA ILE A 120 32.72 4.72 -14.90
C ILE A 120 31.77 4.99 -16.06
N GLU A 121 32.17 5.88 -16.98
CA GLU A 121 31.51 6.05 -18.27
C GLU A 121 32.13 5.12 -19.30
N GLN A 122 31.38 4.10 -19.75
CA GLN A 122 31.75 3.25 -20.87
C GLN A 122 30.84 3.54 -22.06
N GLY A 123 31.35 4.35 -22.99
CA GLY A 123 30.61 4.75 -24.19
C GLY A 123 29.36 5.54 -23.85
N ASN A 124 28.18 4.95 -24.07
CA ASN A 124 26.88 5.59 -23.82
C ASN A 124 26.20 5.11 -22.53
N GLN A 125 26.88 4.28 -21.73
CA GLN A 125 26.37 3.73 -20.47
C GLN A 125 27.29 4.12 -19.30
N ARG A 126 26.68 4.26 -18.13
CA ARG A 126 27.37 4.51 -16.87
C ARG A 126 27.33 3.25 -16.02
N LEU A 127 28.46 2.85 -15.45
CA LEU A 127 28.56 1.76 -14.50
C LEU A 127 28.79 2.34 -13.12
N VAL A 128 27.95 1.98 -12.16
CA VAL A 128 28.08 2.39 -10.76
C VAL A 128 28.54 1.17 -9.96
N THR A 129 29.73 1.23 -9.38
CA THR A 129 30.24 0.17 -8.51
C THR A 129 29.94 0.51 -7.05
N VAL A 130 29.20 -0.35 -6.37
CA VAL A 130 28.91 -0.22 -4.94
C VAL A 130 29.69 -1.29 -4.19
N ARG A 131 30.50 -0.87 -3.21
CA ARG A 131 31.22 -1.76 -2.29
C ARG A 131 30.39 -1.99 -1.03
N ALA A 132 30.13 -3.26 -0.73
CA ALA A 132 29.62 -3.73 0.55
C ALA A 132 30.70 -4.49 1.32
N GLU A 133 30.42 -4.81 2.57
CA GLU A 133 31.28 -5.62 3.43
C GLU A 133 31.57 -7.02 2.84
N GLN A 134 30.66 -7.54 2.00
CA GLN A 134 30.71 -8.89 1.45
C GLN A 134 31.25 -8.94 0.00
N GLY A 135 31.56 -7.79 -0.61
CA GLY A 135 32.04 -7.69 -1.99
C GLY A 135 31.56 -6.41 -2.70
N SER A 136 32.09 -6.17 -3.89
CA SER A 136 31.66 -5.09 -4.79
C SER A 136 30.75 -5.62 -5.90
N GLN A 137 29.66 -4.91 -6.20
CA GLN A 137 28.81 -5.20 -7.36
C GLN A 137 28.70 -3.96 -8.22
N THR A 138 28.77 -4.18 -9.53
CA THR A 138 28.67 -3.14 -10.53
C THR A 138 27.28 -3.16 -11.15
N TYR A 139 26.63 -2.00 -11.19
CA TYR A 139 25.30 -1.79 -11.75
C TYR A 139 25.42 -1.00 -13.06
N THR A 140 24.87 -1.54 -14.14
CA THR A 140 24.83 -0.85 -15.43
C THR A 140 23.58 0.02 -15.52
N LEU A 141 23.78 1.33 -15.67
CA LEU A 141 22.69 2.30 -15.82
C LEU A 141 22.20 2.34 -17.28
N PRO A 142 20.90 2.63 -17.50
CA PRO A 142 20.37 2.86 -18.84
C PRO A 142 21.11 4.00 -19.56
N PRO A 143 21.20 3.95 -20.89
CA PRO A 143 21.95 4.92 -21.65
C PRO A 143 21.34 6.33 -21.55
N ARG A 144 22.19 7.35 -21.48
CA ARG A 144 21.80 8.78 -21.35
C ARG A 144 21.02 9.14 -20.08
N THR A 145 21.00 8.28 -19.06
CA THR A 145 20.35 8.57 -17.79
C THR A 145 21.35 9.13 -16.77
N PRO A 146 21.07 10.28 -16.12
CA PRO A 146 21.94 10.80 -15.08
C PRO A 146 21.90 9.90 -13.83
N ALA A 147 23.06 9.77 -13.18
CA ALA A 147 23.16 9.10 -11.89
C ALA A 147 22.71 10.08 -10.78
N TRP A 148 22.01 9.58 -9.76
CA TRP A 148 21.56 10.35 -8.60
C TRP A 148 22.45 10.18 -7.37
N VAL A 149 23.53 9.42 -7.52
CA VAL A 149 24.52 9.15 -6.48
C VAL A 149 25.89 9.66 -6.91
N ALA A 150 26.71 10.04 -5.93
CA ALA A 150 28.09 10.46 -6.12
C ALA A 150 29.07 9.43 -5.50
N PRO A 151 30.34 9.36 -5.98
CA PRO A 151 31.37 8.58 -5.32
C PRO A 151 31.54 9.00 -3.86
N GLY A 152 31.55 8.03 -2.95
CA GLY A 152 31.57 8.24 -1.50
C GLY A 152 30.21 8.26 -0.82
N ASP A 153 29.09 8.26 -1.57
CA ASP A 153 27.75 8.22 -0.98
C ASP A 153 27.43 6.86 -0.35
N LEU A 154 26.78 6.90 0.81
CA LEU A 154 26.22 5.73 1.47
C LEU A 154 24.85 5.38 0.87
N VAL A 155 24.77 4.21 0.25
CA VAL A 155 23.54 3.67 -0.33
C VAL A 155 23.02 2.52 0.51
N GLY A 156 21.70 2.43 0.67
CA GLY A 156 21.04 1.29 1.30
C GLY A 156 20.48 0.35 0.25
N ALA A 157 20.12 -0.86 0.68
CA ALA A 157 19.33 -1.77 -0.15
C ALA A 157 18.03 -1.09 -0.61
N GLY A 158 17.80 -1.07 -1.93
CA GLY A 158 16.66 -0.43 -2.58
C GLY A 158 16.85 1.06 -2.91
N THR A 159 18.03 1.64 -2.65
CA THR A 159 18.32 3.02 -3.06
C THR A 159 18.40 3.13 -4.58
N GLN A 160 17.69 4.11 -5.14
CA GLN A 160 17.69 4.43 -6.56
C GLN A 160 19.02 5.09 -6.97
N LEU A 161 19.67 4.54 -8.00
CA LEU A 161 21.00 4.97 -8.47
C LEU A 161 20.95 5.96 -9.63
N CYS A 162 19.87 5.96 -10.41
CA CYS A 162 19.71 6.81 -11.59
C CYS A 162 18.31 7.41 -11.66
N GLU A 163 18.16 8.43 -12.51
CA GLU A 163 16.84 8.97 -12.84
C GLU A 163 15.90 7.90 -13.40
N GLY A 164 14.61 8.04 -13.12
CA GLY A 164 13.55 7.16 -13.59
C GLY A 164 12.64 6.70 -12.46
N HIS A 165 11.93 5.61 -12.72
CA HIS A 165 10.91 5.07 -11.84
C HIS A 165 11.31 3.71 -11.29
N VAL A 166 11.10 3.49 -9.99
CA VAL A 166 11.45 2.23 -9.34
C VAL A 166 10.37 1.19 -9.65
N ASP A 167 10.79 -0.02 -10.02
CA ASP A 167 9.91 -1.16 -10.14
C ASP A 167 9.55 -1.70 -8.75
N LEU A 168 8.25 -1.85 -8.48
CA LEU A 168 7.77 -2.23 -7.15
C LEU A 168 8.12 -3.68 -6.79
N LYS A 169 8.25 -4.58 -7.77
CA LYS A 169 8.58 -5.99 -7.51
C LYS A 169 10.05 -6.13 -7.16
N ASP A 170 10.92 -5.39 -7.85
CA ASP A 170 12.34 -5.35 -7.51
C ASP A 170 12.56 -4.74 -6.13
N LEU A 171 11.87 -3.63 -5.83
CA LEU A 171 11.94 -3.00 -4.52
C LEU A 171 11.40 -3.92 -3.41
N MET A 172 10.34 -4.70 -3.69
CA MET A 172 9.80 -5.68 -2.75
C MET A 172 10.82 -6.78 -2.43
N ARG A 173 11.56 -7.25 -3.44
CA ARG A 173 12.59 -8.29 -3.29
C ARG A 173 13.78 -7.81 -2.46
N VAL A 174 14.20 -6.56 -2.66
CA VAL A 174 15.43 -6.01 -2.08
C VAL A 174 15.21 -5.37 -0.71
N ALA A 175 14.19 -4.51 -0.59
CA ALA A 175 13.99 -3.65 0.59
C ALA A 175 12.75 -3.99 1.41
N GLY A 176 11.93 -4.94 0.93
CA GLY A 176 10.76 -5.45 1.64
C GLY A 176 9.52 -4.54 1.62
N PRO A 177 8.43 -4.97 2.30
CA PRO A 177 7.12 -4.35 2.16
C PRO A 177 7.07 -2.91 2.67
N ALA A 178 7.75 -2.60 3.78
CA ALA A 178 7.74 -1.27 4.37
C ALA A 178 8.43 -0.21 3.47
N ALA A 179 9.44 -0.61 2.68
CA ALA A 179 10.07 0.26 1.70
C ALA A 179 9.11 0.54 0.53
N VAL A 180 8.47 -0.50 0.00
CA VAL A 180 7.50 -0.37 -1.10
C VAL A 180 6.31 0.49 -0.70
N GLN A 181 5.72 0.27 0.48
CA GLN A 181 4.61 1.07 0.99
C GLN A 181 4.97 2.55 1.06
N ARG A 182 6.16 2.88 1.59
CA ARG A 182 6.65 4.26 1.66
C ARG A 182 6.94 4.86 0.29
N TYR A 183 7.41 4.05 -0.65
CA TYR A 183 7.63 4.49 -2.03
C TYR A 183 6.30 4.82 -2.72
N ILE A 184 5.30 3.93 -2.64
CA ILE A 184 3.98 4.16 -3.25
C ILE A 184 3.35 5.44 -2.70
N ILE A 185 3.31 5.63 -1.37
CA ILE A 185 2.73 6.84 -0.76
C ILE A 185 3.43 8.09 -1.28
N ARG A 186 4.77 8.11 -1.26
CA ARG A 186 5.55 9.26 -1.68
C ARG A 186 5.36 9.59 -3.16
N GLU A 187 5.39 8.58 -4.01
CA GLU A 187 5.32 8.76 -5.46
C GLU A 187 3.93 9.22 -5.90
N VAL A 188 2.87 8.60 -5.36
CA VAL A 188 1.50 9.02 -5.62
C VAL A 188 1.27 10.44 -5.10
N GLN A 189 1.69 10.75 -3.87
CA GLN A 189 1.55 12.08 -3.30
C GLN A 189 2.28 13.15 -4.14
N ARG A 190 3.49 12.83 -4.63
CA ARG A 190 4.29 13.72 -5.48
C ARG A 190 3.53 14.08 -6.76
N ILE A 191 2.97 13.08 -7.45
CA ILE A 191 2.21 13.28 -8.69
C ILE A 191 1.00 14.19 -8.45
N TYR A 192 0.16 13.87 -7.45
CA TYR A 192 -1.02 14.68 -7.17
C TYR A 192 -0.67 16.11 -6.72
N THR A 193 0.39 16.29 -5.93
CA THR A 193 0.83 17.61 -5.46
C THR A 193 1.38 18.47 -6.61
N THR A 194 2.19 17.88 -7.51
CA THR A 194 2.71 18.56 -8.70
C THR A 194 1.59 19.05 -9.63
N GLU A 195 0.50 18.29 -9.70
CA GLU A 195 -0.68 18.65 -10.50
C GLU A 195 -1.68 19.58 -9.77
N GLY A 196 -1.35 20.03 -8.56
CA GLY A 196 -2.14 20.98 -7.78
C GLY A 196 -3.32 20.38 -7.00
N ALA A 197 -3.38 19.07 -6.85
CA ALA A 197 -4.38 18.37 -6.04
C ALA A 197 -3.77 17.86 -4.72
N ALA A 198 -4.11 18.51 -3.60
CA ALA A 198 -3.63 18.08 -2.29
C ALA A 198 -4.48 16.91 -1.75
N ILE A 199 -3.95 15.69 -1.86
CA ILE A 199 -4.54 14.49 -1.22
C ILE A 199 -3.86 14.25 0.13
N ASN A 200 -4.60 13.76 1.12
CA ASN A 200 -4.02 13.35 2.39
C ASN A 200 -3.48 11.92 2.32
N ASP A 201 -2.27 11.69 2.84
CA ASP A 201 -1.60 10.38 2.92
C ASP A 201 -2.53 9.25 3.39
N LYS A 202 -3.45 9.50 4.32
CA LYS A 202 -4.34 8.46 4.86
C LYS A 202 -5.17 7.76 3.77
N HIS A 203 -5.57 8.48 2.72
CA HIS A 203 -6.36 7.90 1.63
C HIS A 203 -5.51 6.95 0.80
N ILE A 204 -4.27 7.34 0.50
CA ILE A 204 -3.30 6.49 -0.20
C ILE A 204 -2.93 5.27 0.65
N GLU A 205 -2.73 5.46 1.96
CA GLU A 205 -2.45 4.38 2.91
C GLU A 205 -3.56 3.31 2.93
N ILE A 206 -4.82 3.70 2.78
CA ILE A 206 -5.95 2.76 2.71
C ILE A 206 -5.86 1.90 1.45
N ILE A 207 -5.53 2.48 0.29
CA ILE A 207 -5.35 1.73 -0.95
C ILE A 207 -4.13 0.82 -0.86
N VAL A 208 -3.01 1.33 -0.35
CA VAL A 208 -1.78 0.54 -0.13
C VAL A 208 -2.06 -0.63 0.82
N ARG A 209 -2.84 -0.44 1.88
CA ARG A 209 -3.27 -1.55 2.76
C ARG A 209 -4.00 -2.65 1.97
N GLN A 210 -4.84 -2.28 0.99
CA GLN A 210 -5.53 -3.26 0.13
C GLN A 210 -4.57 -3.98 -0.82
N MET A 211 -3.59 -3.28 -1.40
CA MET A 211 -2.57 -3.91 -2.27
C MET A 211 -1.72 -4.98 -1.57
N PHE A 212 -1.55 -4.86 -0.24
CA PHE A 212 -0.83 -5.81 0.62
C PHE A 212 -1.74 -6.74 1.43
N SER A 213 -3.02 -6.82 1.08
CA SER A 213 -4.00 -7.60 1.86
C SER A 213 -3.95 -9.10 1.57
N ARG A 214 -3.15 -9.56 0.60
CA ARG A 214 -3.04 -10.95 0.13
C ARG A 214 -1.69 -11.54 0.52
N VAL A 215 -1.71 -12.82 0.85
CA VAL A 215 -0.53 -13.59 1.26
C VAL A 215 -0.51 -14.91 0.51
N ARG A 216 0.69 -15.38 0.17
CA ARG A 216 0.91 -16.71 -0.40
C ARG A 216 1.33 -17.65 0.71
N ILE A 217 0.68 -18.80 0.80
CA ILE A 217 1.03 -19.83 1.78
C ILE A 217 2.30 -20.54 1.32
N LEU A 218 3.31 -20.61 2.19
CA LEU A 218 4.54 -21.36 1.94
C LEU A 218 4.36 -22.80 2.45
N ASP A 219 4.01 -22.91 3.72
CA ASP A 219 3.67 -24.16 4.37
C ASP A 219 2.29 -24.03 5.01
N ALA A 220 1.43 -25.01 4.76
CA ALA A 220 0.07 -25.05 5.30
C ALA A 220 0.04 -25.45 6.79
N GLY A 221 1.10 -26.08 7.30
CA GLY A 221 1.09 -26.64 8.65
C GLY A 221 -0.09 -27.60 8.82
N GLU A 222 -0.87 -27.41 9.90
CA GLU A 222 -2.13 -28.14 10.13
C GLU A 222 -3.39 -27.28 9.92
N THR A 223 -3.30 -26.24 9.08
CA THR A 223 -4.48 -25.43 8.68
C THR A 223 -5.25 -26.08 7.53
N HIS A 224 -6.41 -25.50 7.17
CA HIS A 224 -7.19 -25.93 6.01
C HIS A 224 -6.72 -25.29 4.70
N LEU A 225 -5.60 -24.57 4.72
CA LEU A 225 -5.04 -23.86 3.58
C LEU A 225 -4.18 -24.77 2.72
N THR A 226 -4.04 -24.43 1.44
CA THR A 226 -3.15 -25.16 0.53
C THR A 226 -1.83 -24.42 0.34
N SER A 227 -0.71 -25.13 0.35
CA SER A 227 0.60 -24.53 0.00
C SER A 227 0.58 -23.98 -1.43
N GLY A 228 1.10 -22.77 -1.61
CA GLY A 228 1.09 -22.03 -2.87
C GLY A 228 -0.19 -21.23 -3.14
N GLU A 229 -1.27 -21.45 -2.39
CA GLU A 229 -2.52 -20.70 -2.50
C GLU A 229 -2.31 -19.24 -2.10
N VAL A 230 -3.02 -18.31 -2.77
CA VAL A 230 -3.05 -16.90 -2.41
C VAL A 230 -4.38 -16.60 -1.76
N VAL A 231 -4.35 -16.27 -0.47
CA VAL A 231 -5.55 -16.02 0.35
C VAL A 231 -5.51 -14.62 0.95
N GLU A 232 -6.67 -14.16 1.43
CA GLU A 232 -6.72 -12.95 2.25
C GLU A 232 -5.93 -13.14 3.54
N LYS A 233 -5.15 -12.12 3.91
CA LYS A 233 -4.37 -12.13 5.14
C LYS A 233 -5.23 -12.39 6.37
N LEU A 234 -6.43 -11.83 6.41
CA LEU A 234 -7.35 -12.02 7.52
C LEU A 234 -7.79 -13.49 7.67
N ARG A 235 -8.03 -14.19 6.56
CA ARG A 235 -8.42 -15.61 6.59
C ARG A 235 -7.30 -16.45 7.19
N LEU A 236 -6.06 -16.21 6.76
CA LEU A 236 -4.88 -16.84 7.35
C LEU A 236 -4.75 -16.52 8.84
N ASP A 237 -4.86 -15.24 9.23
CA ASP A 237 -4.72 -14.82 10.63
C ASP A 237 -5.75 -15.53 11.53
N LEU A 238 -7.00 -15.69 11.05
CA LEU A 238 -8.06 -16.41 11.79
C LEU A 238 -7.80 -17.92 11.87
N GLU A 239 -7.42 -18.57 10.76
CA GLU A 239 -7.14 -20.01 10.75
C GLU A 239 -5.92 -20.34 11.63
N ASN A 240 -4.88 -19.51 11.60
CA ASN A 240 -3.72 -19.67 12.48
C ASN A 240 -4.09 -19.49 13.95
N GLU A 241 -4.90 -18.48 14.31
CA GLU A 241 -5.38 -18.30 15.69
C GLU A 241 -6.14 -19.54 16.20
N GLU A 242 -6.93 -20.20 15.35
CA GLU A 242 -7.68 -21.42 15.72
C GLU A 242 -6.77 -22.65 15.91
N VAL A 243 -5.77 -22.82 15.06
CA VAL A 243 -4.81 -23.93 15.11
C VAL A 243 -3.83 -23.75 16.29
N GLU A 244 -3.37 -22.52 16.54
CA GLU A 244 -2.54 -22.17 17.70
C GLU A 244 -3.29 -22.42 19.02
N ALA A 245 -4.59 -22.13 19.08
CA ALA A 245 -5.43 -22.42 20.24
C ALA A 245 -5.54 -23.93 20.56
N LYS A 246 -5.36 -24.78 19.54
CA LYS A 246 -5.29 -26.25 19.67
C LYS A 246 -3.87 -26.77 19.92
N GLY A 247 -2.86 -25.89 19.97
CA GLY A 247 -1.45 -26.26 20.15
C GLY A 247 -0.80 -26.87 18.90
N GLN A 248 -1.41 -26.69 17.73
CA GLN A 248 -0.92 -27.21 16.45
C GLN A 248 -0.03 -26.19 15.74
N GLN A 249 0.66 -26.62 14.66
CA GLN A 249 1.57 -25.75 13.90
C GLN A 249 0.79 -24.84 12.94
N PRO A 250 0.93 -23.50 13.05
CA PRO A 250 0.29 -22.55 12.15
C PRO A 250 0.91 -22.56 10.76
N ALA A 251 0.16 -22.09 9.77
CA ALA A 251 0.64 -21.92 8.41
C ALA A 251 1.65 -20.76 8.32
N THR A 252 2.68 -20.96 7.49
CA THR A 252 3.67 -19.92 7.16
C THR A 252 3.32 -19.26 5.84
N MET A 253 3.66 -17.97 5.72
CA MET A 253 3.25 -17.16 4.57
C MET A 253 4.35 -16.24 4.08
N SER A 254 4.22 -15.85 2.81
CA SER A 254 4.97 -14.77 2.21
C SER A 254 4.01 -13.67 1.74
N PRO A 255 4.24 -12.39 2.09
CA PRO A 255 3.39 -11.30 1.65
C PRO A 255 3.50 -11.12 0.13
N VAL A 256 2.35 -10.95 -0.54
CA VAL A 256 2.31 -10.73 -1.98
C VAL A 256 1.79 -9.32 -2.27
N LEU A 257 2.53 -8.59 -3.09
CA LEU A 257 2.08 -7.31 -3.64
C LEU A 257 1.25 -7.58 -4.90
N LEU A 258 -0.02 -7.18 -4.88
CA LEU A 258 -0.94 -7.30 -6.01
C LEU A 258 -1.51 -5.94 -6.41
N GLY A 259 -1.78 -5.78 -7.71
CA GLY A 259 -2.52 -4.64 -8.24
C GLY A 259 -3.98 -4.64 -7.78
N ILE A 260 -4.59 -3.45 -7.72
CA ILE A 260 -5.95 -3.27 -7.19
C ILE A 260 -7.01 -4.07 -7.95
N THR A 261 -6.85 -4.27 -9.27
CA THR A 261 -7.72 -5.13 -10.08
C THR A 261 -7.66 -6.59 -9.61
N LYS A 262 -6.44 -7.11 -9.41
CA LYS A 262 -6.24 -8.50 -8.97
C LYS A 262 -6.65 -8.72 -7.50
N VAL A 263 -6.48 -7.73 -6.64
CA VAL A 263 -7.02 -7.77 -5.27
C VAL A 263 -8.55 -7.87 -5.30
N SER A 264 -9.20 -7.09 -6.18
CA SER A 264 -10.67 -7.07 -6.29
C SER A 264 -11.27 -8.38 -6.81
N LEU A 265 -10.54 -9.12 -7.65
CA LEU A 265 -10.94 -10.45 -8.15
C LEU A 265 -10.68 -11.59 -7.15
N THR A 266 -9.83 -11.36 -6.16
CA THR A 266 -9.45 -12.35 -5.13
C THR A 266 -10.11 -12.04 -3.78
N THR A 267 -11.28 -11.39 -3.80
CA THR A 267 -12.11 -11.20 -2.60
C THR A 267 -12.83 -12.49 -2.24
N ASP A 268 -13.03 -12.72 -0.94
CA ASP A 268 -13.78 -13.90 -0.45
C ASP A 268 -15.23 -13.94 -0.97
N SER A 269 -15.82 -12.77 -1.22
CA SER A 269 -17.20 -12.62 -1.71
C SER A 269 -17.27 -12.77 -3.22
N PHE A 270 -17.83 -13.89 -3.69
CA PHE A 270 -17.98 -14.14 -5.11
C PHE A 270 -18.98 -13.16 -5.75
N LEU A 271 -19.97 -12.64 -5.00
CA LEU A 271 -20.90 -11.63 -5.51
C LEU A 271 -20.20 -10.30 -5.79
N SER A 272 -19.30 -9.87 -4.90
CA SER A 272 -18.49 -8.66 -5.11
C SER A 272 -17.46 -8.84 -6.21
N ALA A 273 -16.85 -10.03 -6.34
CA ALA A 273 -15.91 -10.33 -7.42
C ALA A 273 -16.62 -10.33 -8.77
N ALA A 274 -17.77 -11.02 -8.87
CA ALA A 274 -18.55 -11.16 -10.11
C ALA A 274 -19.10 -9.83 -10.62
N SER A 275 -19.35 -8.86 -9.72
CA SER A 275 -19.81 -7.51 -10.08
C SER A 275 -18.69 -6.60 -10.61
N PHE A 276 -17.43 -7.00 -10.53
CA PHE A 276 -16.29 -6.19 -10.98
C PHE A 276 -15.90 -6.55 -12.42
N GLN A 277 -15.37 -7.75 -12.64
CA GLN A 277 -14.93 -8.26 -13.94
C GLN A 277 -15.03 -9.80 -13.97
N GLU A 278 -14.88 -10.41 -15.16
CA GLU A 278 -14.84 -11.87 -15.36
C GLU A 278 -16.03 -12.66 -14.78
N THR A 279 -17.23 -12.07 -14.80
CA THR A 279 -18.45 -12.58 -14.14
C THR A 279 -18.70 -14.08 -14.37
N ALA A 280 -18.65 -14.54 -15.61
CA ALA A 280 -18.91 -15.95 -15.93
C ALA A 280 -17.90 -16.90 -15.27
N ARG A 281 -16.60 -16.56 -15.31
CA ARG A 281 -15.55 -17.37 -14.67
C ARG A 281 -15.76 -17.45 -13.16
N VAL A 282 -16.02 -16.31 -12.51
CA VAL A 282 -16.21 -16.22 -11.06
C VAL A 282 -17.41 -17.08 -10.61
N LEU A 283 -18.55 -16.98 -11.30
CA LEU A 283 -19.75 -17.73 -10.95
C LEU A 283 -19.58 -19.24 -11.18
N ILE A 284 -18.92 -19.65 -12.26
CA ILE A 284 -18.63 -21.07 -12.53
C ILE A 284 -17.73 -21.65 -11.42
N SER A 285 -16.64 -20.98 -11.07
CA SER A 285 -15.75 -21.42 -9.98
C SER A 285 -16.50 -21.51 -8.64
N ALA A 286 -17.31 -20.50 -8.31
CA ALA A 286 -18.09 -20.50 -7.08
C ALA A 286 -19.12 -21.65 -7.02
N ALA A 287 -19.75 -21.99 -8.16
CA ALA A 287 -20.68 -23.10 -8.26
C ALA A 287 -19.99 -24.47 -8.13
N ILE A 288 -18.81 -24.64 -8.73
CA ILE A 288 -18.01 -25.87 -8.64
C ILE A 288 -17.55 -26.11 -7.20
N GLU A 289 -17.09 -25.06 -6.53
CA GLU A 289 -16.58 -25.14 -5.16
C GLU A 289 -17.68 -25.10 -4.08
N GLY A 290 -18.93 -24.83 -4.47
CA GLY A 290 -20.05 -24.68 -3.52
C GLY A 290 -19.85 -23.51 -2.54
N ARG A 291 -19.29 -22.38 -3.00
CA ARG A 291 -18.98 -21.24 -2.13
C ARG A 291 -20.24 -20.59 -1.56
N GLU A 292 -20.17 -20.20 -0.29
CA GLU A 292 -21.20 -19.42 0.40
C GLU A 292 -20.74 -17.97 0.60
N ASP A 293 -21.59 -17.00 0.25
CA ASP A 293 -21.29 -15.57 0.47
C ASP A 293 -21.82 -15.09 1.83
N LYS A 294 -20.91 -14.57 2.67
CA LYS A 294 -21.24 -14.12 4.03
C LYS A 294 -21.80 -12.69 4.08
N LEU A 295 -21.96 -12.00 2.94
CA LEU A 295 -22.56 -10.66 2.81
C LEU A 295 -21.96 -9.64 3.80
N ARG A 296 -20.63 -9.64 3.97
CA ARG A 296 -19.93 -8.79 4.94
C ARG A 296 -19.56 -7.41 4.39
N GLY A 297 -19.51 -7.27 3.08
CA GLY A 297 -19.11 -6.05 2.38
C GLY A 297 -20.28 -5.17 2.00
N LEU A 298 -19.96 -4.06 1.34
CA LEU A 298 -20.96 -3.09 0.89
C LEU A 298 -21.66 -3.59 -0.38
N LYS A 299 -20.88 -4.11 -1.35
CA LYS A 299 -21.39 -4.48 -2.68
C LYS A 299 -22.41 -5.61 -2.62
N GLU A 300 -22.15 -6.66 -1.86
CA GLU A 300 -23.09 -7.80 -1.81
C GLU A 300 -24.43 -7.40 -1.21
N ASN A 301 -24.41 -6.59 -0.15
CA ASN A 301 -25.64 -6.11 0.48
C ASN A 301 -26.43 -5.20 -0.47
N VAL A 302 -25.77 -4.35 -1.26
CA VAL A 302 -26.44 -3.56 -2.30
C VAL A 302 -27.08 -4.46 -3.36
N ILE A 303 -26.34 -5.47 -3.87
CA ILE A 303 -26.84 -6.40 -4.90
C ILE A 303 -28.07 -7.17 -4.41
N ILE A 304 -28.07 -7.62 -3.16
CA ILE A 304 -29.17 -8.40 -2.57
C ILE A 304 -30.31 -7.50 -2.05
N GLY A 305 -30.13 -6.18 -1.99
CA GLY A 305 -31.14 -5.24 -1.47
C GLY A 305 -31.25 -5.21 0.05
N ARG A 306 -30.16 -5.54 0.77
CA ARG A 306 -30.05 -5.40 2.23
C ARG A 306 -29.37 -4.08 2.61
N LEU A 307 -29.56 -3.67 3.86
CA LEU A 307 -28.83 -2.52 4.41
C LEU A 307 -27.32 -2.78 4.36
N ILE A 308 -26.57 -1.81 3.83
CA ILE A 308 -25.11 -1.90 3.83
C ILE A 308 -24.55 -1.86 5.26
N PRO A 309 -23.46 -2.60 5.57
CA PRO A 309 -22.84 -2.60 6.89
C PRO A 309 -21.95 -1.36 7.11
N ALA A 310 -22.49 -0.16 6.85
CA ALA A 310 -21.85 1.13 7.05
C ALA A 310 -22.88 2.21 7.42
N GLY A 311 -22.43 3.31 8.03
CA GLY A 311 -23.27 4.43 8.45
C GLY A 311 -24.40 3.97 9.38
N THR A 312 -25.64 4.31 9.03
CA THR A 312 -26.85 3.92 9.79
C THR A 312 -27.13 2.42 9.77
N GLY A 313 -26.61 1.69 8.77
CA GLY A 313 -26.70 0.23 8.68
C GLY A 313 -25.63 -0.50 9.48
N PHE A 314 -24.64 0.21 10.02
CA PHE A 314 -23.60 -0.37 10.86
C PHE A 314 -24.17 -0.79 12.22
N ARG A 315 -24.27 -2.10 12.44
CA ARG A 315 -24.69 -2.67 13.73
C ARG A 315 -23.46 -3.18 14.48
N VAL A 316 -23.21 -2.64 15.67
CA VAL A 316 -22.24 -3.23 16.59
C VAL A 316 -22.84 -4.54 17.10
N THR A 317 -22.35 -5.67 16.63
CA THR A 317 -22.66 -6.96 17.25
C THR A 317 -22.18 -6.93 18.70
N ARG A 318 -23.11 -6.94 19.64
CA ARG A 318 -22.89 -6.81 21.11
C ARG A 318 -22.06 -7.95 21.74
N GLY A 319 -21.38 -8.80 20.96
CA GLY A 319 -20.78 -10.06 21.44
C GLY A 319 -19.25 -10.12 21.51
N THR A 320 -18.50 -9.10 21.10
CA THR A 320 -17.02 -9.23 20.96
C THR A 320 -16.20 -8.11 21.59
N LEU A 321 -16.75 -7.41 22.59
CA LEU A 321 -15.95 -6.60 23.52
C LEU A 321 -15.46 -7.49 24.68
N ALA A 322 -14.69 -8.54 24.35
CA ALA A 322 -13.85 -9.18 25.34
C ALA A 322 -12.59 -8.34 25.49
N THR A 323 -12.43 -7.76 26.67
CA THR A 323 -11.27 -7.05 27.18
C THR A 323 -10.03 -7.96 27.18
N THR A 324 -9.34 -8.09 26.04
CA THR A 324 -7.94 -8.52 26.05
C THR A 324 -7.07 -7.29 26.27
N ALA A 325 -6.89 -6.92 27.53
CA ALA A 325 -5.84 -6.02 27.98
C ALA A 325 -4.47 -6.71 27.83
N GLY A 326 -4.08 -7.00 26.60
CA GLY A 326 -2.71 -7.36 26.24
C GLY A 326 -1.97 -6.08 25.88
N SER A 327 -0.94 -5.74 26.66
CA SER A 327 -0.02 -4.64 26.31
C SER A 327 0.44 -4.79 24.86
N PRO A 328 0.18 -3.82 23.96
CA PRO A 328 0.60 -3.95 22.58
C PRO A 328 2.12 -4.00 22.52
N LYS A 329 2.68 -5.10 22.00
CA LYS A 329 4.09 -5.15 21.61
C LYS A 329 4.38 -3.94 20.71
N PRO A 330 5.49 -3.20 20.90
CA PRO A 330 5.78 -2.00 20.13
C PRO A 330 5.87 -2.37 18.66
N VAL A 331 4.96 -1.82 17.85
CA VAL A 331 4.91 -2.02 16.40
C VAL A 331 5.71 -0.93 15.73
N GLU A 332 6.32 -1.25 14.58
CA GLU A 332 6.95 -0.29 13.68
C GLU A 332 6.01 0.87 13.35
N SER A 333 6.21 1.97 14.05
CA SER A 333 5.50 3.23 13.85
C SER A 333 6.14 4.03 12.71
N ARG A 334 5.34 4.63 11.84
CA ARG A 334 5.85 5.53 10.79
C ARG A 334 6.38 6.82 11.43
N LYS A 335 7.64 7.16 11.14
CA LYS A 335 8.18 8.49 11.40
C LYS A 335 7.69 9.43 10.30
N VAL A 336 6.88 10.41 10.66
CA VAL A 336 6.53 11.54 9.79
C VAL A 336 7.49 12.68 10.12
N ARG A 337 8.19 13.22 9.10
CA ARG A 337 8.99 14.43 9.28
C ARG A 337 8.02 15.60 9.47
N VAL A 338 8.24 16.40 10.51
CA VAL A 338 7.50 17.64 10.70
C VAL A 338 8.09 18.63 9.68
N ALA A 339 7.25 19.17 8.79
CA ALA A 339 7.69 20.22 7.89
C ALA A 339 8.12 21.42 8.74
N ALA A 340 9.32 21.94 8.47
CA ALA A 340 9.82 23.19 9.03
C ALA A 340 9.26 24.37 8.23
#